data_AF-A0A182TAN6-F1
#
_entry.id   AF-A0A182TAN6-F1
#
_cell.length_a   1.000
_cell.length_b   1.000
_cell.length_c   1.000
_cell.angle_alpha   90.00
_cell.angle_beta   90.00
_cell.angle_gamma   90.00
#
_symmetry.space_group_name_H-M   'P 1'
#
loop_
_entity.id
_entity.type
_entity.pdbx_description
1 polymer ?
#
loop_
_entity_poly.entity_id
_entity_poly.type
_entity_poly.pdbx_seq_one_letter_code
_entity_poly.pdbx_strand_id
1 'polypeptide(L)'
;MDHRKIFSTALLLWGSLQVYAEISPKVISLQQVLSAELQKLEKSAFVTNPHHTTPQESASSRLRTVFHEFEHQNQESISAILRVLALIDHTLENTIQDCEKVFHLPSHESENVLFREVTLPLLRHVETLCQRIAEQDLSAIESSMEVVEQEASHYRIRLEETKQHMQTVLDELNSNLNTFSLSSKVDSLYEEIELMNRTICESTMGAIGRFLARQQYTADSFVQLEASNSDTRMEENVLNFMIFLQNETQLLAEDLGEQLDSWFNQTAAMISVVAEEAQYIPYDLMESPIDSFLRKESSLKCLAEFSNQKAVEKMKQGLDSILQCFSITGNTELPFLMANNLLNETGDDIYRILEDILHCYQSTERDGYDADDYGEIANCFEMSNSILEAMEDYIDSRLDEIFYHVQLAMHLNEIKMETCVYYRSREMMLAVSLVNHRYRKCHMKGEIEL
;
A
#
# COMPACT_ATOMS: atom_id res chain seq x y z
N MET A 1 -55.73 -12.94 76.78
CA MET A 1 -54.38 -12.65 76.28
C MET A 1 -54.33 -11.18 75.94
N ASP A 2 -53.34 -10.46 76.46
CA ASP A 2 -53.35 -9.00 76.56
C ASP A 2 -52.82 -8.37 75.25
N HIS A 3 -53.73 -7.94 74.37
CA HIS A 3 -53.42 -7.38 73.04
C HIS A 3 -52.51 -6.13 73.10
N ARG A 4 -52.38 -5.49 74.26
CA ARG A 4 -51.46 -4.36 74.45
C ARG A 4 -49.99 -4.78 74.45
N LYS A 5 -49.63 -5.98 74.94
CA LYS A 5 -48.22 -6.41 74.98
C LYS A 5 -47.66 -6.83 73.61
N ILE A 6 -48.53 -7.34 72.73
CA ILE A 6 -48.18 -7.73 71.34
C ILE A 6 -48.05 -6.48 70.46
N PHE A 7 -48.92 -5.48 70.66
CA PHE A 7 -48.79 -4.19 69.96
C PHE A 7 -47.54 -3.43 70.39
N SER A 8 -47.16 -3.46 71.68
CA SER A 8 -45.93 -2.80 72.15
C SER A 8 -44.65 -3.46 71.64
N THR A 9 -44.63 -4.80 71.46
CA THR A 9 -43.47 -5.51 70.89
C THR A 9 -43.41 -5.37 69.37
N ALA A 10 -44.55 -5.32 68.67
CA ALA A 10 -44.61 -5.00 67.25
C ALA A 10 -44.25 -3.52 66.96
N LEU A 11 -44.65 -2.57 67.81
CA LEU A 11 -44.24 -1.16 67.71
C LEU A 11 -42.79 -0.92 68.12
N LEU A 12 -42.20 -1.74 69.00
CA LEU A 12 -40.77 -1.66 69.31
C LEU A 12 -39.92 -2.28 68.18
N LEU A 13 -40.39 -3.35 67.52
CA LEU A 13 -39.76 -3.90 66.31
C LEU A 13 -39.93 -2.96 65.09
N TRP A 14 -41.09 -2.29 64.95
CA TRP A 14 -41.30 -1.27 63.91
C TRP A 14 -40.57 0.04 64.21
N GLY A 15 -40.48 0.44 65.49
CA GLY A 15 -39.71 1.61 65.93
C GLY A 15 -38.21 1.43 65.81
N SER A 16 -37.69 0.19 65.89
CA SER A 16 -36.29 -0.12 65.57
C SER A 16 -36.02 -0.29 64.08
N LEU A 17 -37.05 -0.55 63.26
CA LEU A 17 -36.94 -0.63 61.79
C LEU A 17 -37.15 0.73 61.10
N GLN A 18 -37.69 1.74 61.79
CA GLN A 18 -37.95 3.07 61.22
C GLN A 18 -36.87 4.13 61.53
N VAL A 19 -35.73 3.74 62.10
CA VAL A 19 -34.64 4.69 62.44
C VAL A 19 -33.39 4.55 61.56
N TYR A 20 -33.32 3.59 60.64
CA TYR A 20 -32.18 3.52 59.69
C TYR A 20 -32.65 3.27 58.26
N ALA A 21 -33.10 4.37 57.64
CA ALA A 21 -32.99 4.57 56.20
C ALA A 21 -32.66 6.05 55.96
N GLU A 22 -31.76 6.63 56.76
CA GLU A 22 -30.97 7.74 56.22
C GLU A 22 -30.10 7.09 55.16
N ILE A 23 -30.48 7.31 53.89
CA ILE A 23 -29.73 6.82 52.75
C ILE A 23 -28.27 7.19 53.01
N SER A 24 -27.40 6.17 53.07
CA SER A 24 -25.98 6.43 53.25
C SER A 24 -25.57 7.44 52.18
N PRO A 25 -24.94 8.57 52.54
CA PRO A 25 -24.52 9.58 51.58
C PRO A 25 -23.70 8.99 50.40
N LYS A 26 -23.08 7.83 50.66
CA LYS A 26 -22.32 7.00 49.72
C LYS A 26 -23.20 6.30 48.67
N VAL A 27 -24.43 5.89 48.99
CA VAL A 27 -25.40 5.33 48.02
C VAL A 27 -25.92 6.42 47.11
N ILE A 28 -26.26 7.59 47.67
CA ILE A 28 -26.72 8.75 46.89
C ILE A 28 -25.62 9.20 45.92
N SER A 29 -24.37 9.30 46.39
CA SER A 29 -23.25 9.69 45.52
C SER A 29 -23.04 8.67 44.40
N LEU A 30 -23.07 7.37 44.71
CA LEU A 30 -22.90 6.30 43.73
C LEU A 30 -24.04 6.27 42.70
N GLN A 31 -25.29 6.41 43.13
CA GLN A 31 -26.45 6.50 42.24
C GLN A 31 -26.37 7.72 41.33
N GLN A 32 -26.03 8.90 41.87
CA GLN A 32 -25.90 10.13 41.07
C GLN A 32 -24.78 9.98 40.02
N VAL A 33 -23.67 9.37 40.40
CA VAL A 33 -22.53 9.12 39.50
C VAL A 33 -22.91 8.14 38.38
N LEU A 34 -23.47 6.99 38.71
CA LEU A 34 -23.87 5.98 37.73
C LEU A 34 -25.01 6.47 36.83
N SER A 35 -25.94 7.27 37.36
CA SER A 35 -27.04 7.88 36.59
C SER A 35 -26.53 8.90 35.57
N ALA A 36 -25.54 9.71 35.95
CA ALA A 36 -24.89 10.64 35.03
C ALA A 36 -24.16 9.89 33.90
N GLU A 37 -23.52 8.75 34.21
CA GLU A 37 -22.86 7.91 33.20
C GLU A 37 -23.86 7.23 32.26
N LEU A 38 -24.99 6.73 32.78
CA LEU A 38 -26.07 6.18 31.95
C LEU A 38 -26.62 7.24 30.97
N GLN A 39 -26.84 8.47 31.44
CA GLN A 39 -27.27 9.58 30.58
C GLN A 39 -26.24 9.97 29.52
N LYS A 40 -24.94 9.80 29.78
CA LYS A 40 -23.88 10.01 28.79
C LYS A 40 -23.84 8.89 27.76
N LEU A 41 -24.02 7.63 28.19
CA LEU A 41 -24.07 6.45 27.32
C LEU A 41 -25.28 6.50 26.37
N GLU A 42 -26.46 6.88 26.86
CA GLU A 42 -27.67 7.06 26.04
C GLU A 42 -27.52 8.15 24.97
N LYS A 43 -26.64 9.12 25.20
CA LYS A 43 -26.30 10.19 24.25
C LYS A 43 -25.09 9.86 23.36
N SER A 44 -24.42 8.73 23.59
CA SER A 44 -23.22 8.36 22.84
C SER A 44 -23.60 7.94 21.41
N ALA A 45 -22.78 8.40 20.45
CA ALA A 45 -23.02 8.16 19.01
C ALA A 45 -22.92 6.67 18.61
N PHE A 46 -22.41 5.81 19.50
CA PHE A 46 -22.25 4.38 19.26
C PHE A 46 -23.58 3.62 19.26
N VAL A 47 -24.54 4.05 20.07
CA VAL A 47 -25.86 3.38 20.22
C VAL A 47 -26.80 3.71 19.05
N THR A 48 -26.52 4.78 18.28
CA THR A 48 -27.46 5.32 17.29
C THR A 48 -27.25 4.84 15.85
N ASN A 49 -26.19 4.08 15.55
CA ASN A 49 -25.99 3.49 14.21
C ASN A 49 -25.40 2.06 14.29
N PRO A 50 -26.23 1.01 14.37
CA PRO A 50 -25.77 -0.35 14.13
C PRO A 50 -25.53 -0.52 12.63
N HIS A 51 -24.28 -0.40 12.19
CA HIS A 51 -23.91 -0.92 10.87
C HIS A 51 -23.87 -2.45 10.97
N HIS A 52 -24.98 -3.09 10.65
CA HIS A 52 -25.02 -4.52 10.38
C HIS A 52 -24.29 -4.78 9.07
N THR A 53 -23.05 -5.27 9.15
CA THR A 53 -22.37 -5.87 8.01
C THR A 53 -22.23 -7.38 8.24
N THR A 54 -22.09 -8.11 7.13
CA THR A 54 -22.15 -9.58 7.04
C THR A 54 -20.81 -10.26 7.42
N PRO A 55 -20.79 -11.55 7.80
CA PRO A 55 -19.68 -12.22 8.52
C PRO A 55 -18.34 -12.42 7.77
N GLN A 56 -18.11 -11.79 6.61
CA GLN A 56 -16.84 -11.85 5.86
C GLN A 56 -15.93 -10.64 6.16
N GLU A 57 -16.01 -10.16 7.39
CA GLU A 57 -15.73 -8.78 7.74
C GLU A 57 -14.27 -8.53 8.18
N SER A 58 -13.70 -7.42 7.72
CA SER A 58 -12.36 -6.95 8.10
C SER A 58 -12.20 -6.84 9.63
N ALA A 59 -10.98 -6.93 10.15
CA ALA A 59 -10.67 -6.69 11.55
C ALA A 59 -11.21 -5.33 12.02
N SER A 60 -11.17 -4.30 11.17
CA SER A 60 -11.75 -2.98 11.45
C SER A 60 -13.26 -3.02 11.74
N SER A 61 -14.04 -3.81 11.00
CA SER A 61 -15.48 -3.89 11.24
C SER A 61 -15.79 -4.73 12.48
N ARG A 62 -15.05 -5.84 12.68
CA ARG A 62 -15.10 -6.64 13.92
C ARG A 62 -14.80 -5.79 15.16
N LEU A 63 -13.83 -4.88 15.06
CA LEU A 63 -13.51 -3.93 16.13
C LEU A 63 -14.67 -2.99 16.43
N ARG A 64 -15.35 -2.45 15.40
CA ARG A 64 -16.54 -1.62 15.58
C ARG A 64 -17.67 -2.39 16.28
N THR A 65 -17.86 -3.66 15.93
CA THR A 65 -18.82 -4.54 16.64
C THR A 65 -18.45 -4.71 18.09
N VAL A 66 -17.17 -4.95 18.42
CA VAL A 66 -16.70 -5.07 19.82
C VAL A 66 -16.95 -3.77 20.59
N PHE A 67 -16.72 -2.61 19.99
CA PHE A 67 -16.98 -1.30 20.60
C PHE A 67 -18.47 -1.07 20.86
N HIS A 68 -19.32 -1.38 19.88
CA HIS A 68 -20.77 -1.27 20.01
C HIS A 68 -21.31 -2.22 21.08
N GLU A 69 -20.89 -3.49 21.06
CA GLU A 69 -21.30 -4.50 22.04
C GLU A 69 -20.87 -4.10 23.46
N PHE A 70 -19.67 -3.55 23.61
CA PHE A 70 -19.20 -3.03 24.91
C PHE A 70 -20.12 -1.93 25.45
N GLU A 71 -20.44 -0.92 24.64
CA GLU A 71 -21.33 0.19 25.05
C GLU A 71 -22.72 -0.32 25.43
N HIS A 72 -23.28 -1.26 24.65
CA HIS A 72 -24.58 -1.88 24.92
C HIS A 72 -24.58 -2.65 26.25
N GLN A 73 -23.64 -3.58 26.42
CA GLN A 73 -23.53 -4.37 27.65
C GLN A 73 -23.26 -3.49 28.87
N ASN A 74 -22.49 -2.41 28.69
CA ASN A 74 -22.21 -1.46 29.75
C ASN A 74 -23.46 -0.67 30.16
N GLN A 75 -24.28 -0.23 29.19
CA GLN A 75 -25.55 0.44 29.46
C GLN A 75 -26.52 -0.48 30.22
N GLU A 76 -26.69 -1.73 29.77
CA GLU A 76 -27.54 -2.72 30.45
C GLU A 76 -27.08 -2.99 31.88
N SER A 77 -25.77 -3.17 32.06
CA SER A 77 -25.17 -3.48 33.36
C SER A 77 -25.29 -2.30 34.34
N ILE A 78 -25.00 -1.06 33.90
CA ILE A 78 -25.20 0.13 34.74
C ILE A 78 -26.68 0.31 35.10
N SER A 79 -27.59 0.09 34.15
CA SER A 79 -29.03 0.18 34.41
C SER A 79 -29.47 -0.82 35.49
N ALA A 80 -28.97 -2.06 35.44
CA ALA A 80 -29.25 -3.08 36.44
C ALA A 80 -28.64 -2.73 37.81
N ILE A 81 -27.39 -2.26 37.85
CA ILE A 81 -26.73 -1.80 39.08
C ILE A 81 -27.52 -0.63 39.71
N LEU A 82 -27.95 0.34 38.92
CA LEU A 82 -28.76 1.47 39.38
C LEU A 82 -30.10 1.04 39.96
N ARG A 83 -30.76 0.02 39.39
CA ARG A 83 -32.01 -0.53 39.94
C ARG A 83 -31.79 -1.16 41.31
N VAL A 84 -30.73 -1.95 41.47
CA VAL A 84 -30.38 -2.53 42.79
C VAL A 84 -30.08 -1.43 43.80
N LEU A 85 -29.27 -0.44 43.43
CA LEU A 85 -28.92 0.66 44.33
C LEU A 85 -30.12 1.52 44.71
N ALA A 86 -31.06 1.79 43.79
CA ALA A 86 -32.29 2.55 44.05
C ALA A 86 -33.26 1.83 45.00
N LEU A 87 -33.12 0.51 45.15
CA LEU A 87 -33.99 -0.32 45.99
C LEU A 87 -33.37 -0.65 47.34
N ILE A 88 -32.08 -0.41 47.53
CA ILE A 88 -31.48 -0.34 48.87
C ILE A 88 -32.10 0.83 49.66
N ASP A 89 -32.71 1.80 48.98
CA ASP A 89 -33.46 2.93 49.57
C ASP A 89 -34.90 2.57 50.00
N HIS A 90 -35.41 1.39 49.61
CA HIS A 90 -36.78 0.95 49.84
C HIS A 90 -36.83 -0.49 50.40
N THR A 91 -38.00 -0.94 50.83
CA THR A 91 -38.21 -2.24 51.52
C THR A 91 -37.44 -3.42 50.91
N LEU A 92 -36.67 -4.12 51.74
CA LEU A 92 -35.79 -5.27 51.43
C LEU A 92 -36.37 -6.31 50.45
N GLU A 93 -37.69 -6.54 50.44
CA GLU A 93 -38.36 -7.50 49.55
C GLU A 93 -38.21 -7.17 48.05
N ASN A 94 -38.26 -5.88 47.67
CA ASN A 94 -38.08 -5.49 46.26
C ASN A 94 -36.61 -5.55 45.84
N THR A 95 -35.70 -5.33 46.78
CA THR A 95 -34.24 -5.40 46.55
C THR A 95 -33.81 -6.83 46.21
N ILE A 96 -34.42 -7.85 46.83
CA ILE A 96 -34.12 -9.27 46.56
C ILE A 96 -34.52 -9.65 45.12
N GLN A 97 -35.68 -9.20 44.65
CA GLN A 97 -36.19 -9.54 43.31
C GLN A 97 -35.40 -8.88 42.17
N ASP A 98 -34.85 -7.68 42.39
CA ASP A 98 -33.97 -7.03 41.42
C ASP A 98 -32.50 -7.49 41.53
N CYS A 99 -32.07 -7.98 42.69
CA CYS A 99 -30.82 -8.73 42.83
C CYS A 99 -30.83 -10.03 42.01
N GLU A 100 -31.96 -10.76 41.94
CA GLU A 100 -32.15 -11.90 41.02
C GLU A 100 -31.87 -11.55 39.55
N LYS A 101 -32.24 -10.33 39.12
CA LYS A 101 -31.99 -9.89 37.75
C LYS A 101 -30.51 -9.61 37.47
N VAL A 102 -29.74 -9.20 38.48
CA VAL A 102 -28.28 -9.01 38.34
C VAL A 102 -27.59 -10.36 38.14
N PHE A 103 -27.93 -11.38 38.94
CA PHE A 103 -27.37 -12.74 38.79
C PHE A 103 -27.61 -13.39 37.42
N HIS A 104 -28.63 -12.93 36.69
CA HIS A 104 -29.02 -13.45 35.39
C HIS A 104 -28.66 -12.54 34.21
N LEU A 105 -27.85 -11.49 34.42
CA LEU A 105 -27.41 -10.65 33.31
C LEU A 105 -26.53 -11.47 32.34
N PRO A 106 -26.87 -11.51 31.04
CA PRO A 106 -26.04 -12.18 30.02
C PRO A 106 -24.60 -11.65 29.97
N SER A 107 -24.40 -10.40 30.43
CA SER A 107 -23.09 -9.76 30.46
C SER A 107 -22.10 -10.40 31.46
N HIS A 108 -22.55 -11.21 32.43
CA HIS A 108 -21.66 -11.98 33.31
C HIS A 108 -20.78 -12.99 32.55
N GLU A 109 -21.29 -13.53 31.44
CA GLU A 109 -20.59 -14.49 30.58
C GLU A 109 -19.98 -13.81 29.34
N SER A 110 -19.96 -12.46 29.29
CA SER A 110 -19.51 -11.73 28.12
C SER A 110 -18.08 -12.10 27.70
N GLU A 111 -17.91 -12.42 26.41
CA GLU A 111 -16.60 -12.63 25.79
C GLU A 111 -15.89 -11.33 25.39
N ASN A 112 -16.60 -10.19 25.47
CA ASN A 112 -16.10 -8.88 25.10
C ASN A 112 -14.92 -8.47 26.00
N VAL A 113 -13.76 -8.26 25.40
CA VAL A 113 -12.50 -7.96 26.10
C VAL A 113 -12.62 -6.69 26.95
N LEU A 114 -13.21 -5.63 26.39
CA LEU A 114 -13.38 -4.36 27.08
C LEU A 114 -14.34 -4.47 28.26
N PHE A 115 -15.46 -5.19 28.08
CA PHE A 115 -16.44 -5.37 29.14
C PHE A 115 -15.83 -6.09 30.35
N ARG A 116 -15.04 -7.15 30.09
CA ARG A 116 -14.38 -7.93 31.14
C ARG A 116 -13.34 -7.13 31.92
N GLU A 117 -12.60 -6.25 31.26
CA GLU A 117 -11.58 -5.41 31.90
C GLU A 117 -12.19 -4.22 32.66
N VAL A 118 -13.25 -3.61 32.11
CA VAL A 118 -13.78 -2.34 32.61
C VAL A 118 -14.94 -2.54 33.57
N THR A 119 -16.01 -3.21 33.13
CA THR A 119 -17.33 -3.22 33.78
C THR A 119 -17.57 -4.46 34.65
N LEU A 120 -17.08 -5.63 34.23
CA LEU A 120 -17.26 -6.88 34.97
C LEU A 120 -16.76 -6.86 36.43
N PRO A 121 -15.63 -6.20 36.78
CA PRO A 121 -15.20 -6.09 38.17
C PRO A 121 -16.26 -5.44 39.07
N LEU A 122 -16.84 -4.31 38.63
CA LEU A 122 -17.91 -3.63 39.35
C LEU A 122 -19.15 -4.53 39.47
N LEU A 123 -19.53 -5.20 38.37
CA LEU A 123 -20.68 -6.08 38.35
C LEU A 123 -20.55 -7.24 39.36
N ARG A 124 -19.35 -7.84 39.49
CA ARG A 124 -19.07 -8.90 40.49
C ARG A 124 -19.16 -8.42 41.93
N HIS A 125 -18.72 -7.19 42.21
CA HIS A 125 -18.86 -6.62 43.55
C HIS A 125 -20.31 -6.30 43.90
N VAL A 126 -21.11 -5.86 42.92
CA VAL A 126 -22.56 -5.66 43.09
C VAL A 126 -23.28 -7.00 43.26
N GLU A 127 -22.88 -8.04 42.52
CA GLU A 127 -23.36 -9.41 42.70
C GLU A 127 -23.09 -9.92 44.13
N THR A 128 -21.87 -9.70 44.63
CA THR A 128 -21.51 -10.04 46.02
C THR A 128 -22.37 -9.29 47.02
N LEU A 129 -22.60 -7.99 46.80
CA LEU A 129 -23.52 -7.19 47.62
C LEU A 129 -24.94 -7.78 47.62
N CYS A 130 -25.44 -8.18 46.45
CA CYS A 130 -26.75 -8.83 46.32
C CYS A 130 -26.83 -10.16 47.08
N GLN A 131 -25.76 -10.97 47.10
CA GLN A 131 -25.70 -12.19 47.92
C GLN A 131 -25.80 -11.85 49.41
N ARG A 132 -25.06 -10.83 49.87
CA ARG A 132 -25.12 -10.38 51.28
C ARG A 132 -26.49 -9.82 51.69
N ILE A 133 -27.17 -9.13 50.77
CA ILE A 133 -28.54 -8.65 50.99
C ILE A 133 -29.51 -9.84 51.14
N ALA A 134 -29.39 -10.86 50.30
CA ALA A 134 -30.19 -12.07 50.40
C ALA A 134 -29.93 -12.85 51.71
N GLU A 135 -28.69 -12.85 52.20
CA GLU A 135 -28.27 -13.46 53.47
C GLU A 135 -28.69 -12.66 54.73
N GLN A 136 -29.18 -11.42 54.57
CA GLN A 136 -29.60 -10.50 55.65
C GLN A 136 -28.50 -10.15 56.68
N ASP A 137 -27.22 -10.20 56.30
CA ASP A 137 -26.10 -9.81 57.18
C ASP A 137 -25.83 -8.30 57.10
N LEU A 138 -26.46 -7.55 58.02
CA LEU A 138 -26.36 -6.09 58.08
C LEU A 138 -24.93 -5.56 58.18
N SER A 139 -24.03 -6.26 58.90
CA SER A 139 -22.64 -5.83 59.05
C SER A 139 -21.80 -6.08 57.79
N ALA A 140 -22.10 -7.17 57.07
CA ALA A 140 -21.46 -7.47 55.80
C ALA A 140 -21.97 -6.57 54.65
N ILE A 141 -23.23 -6.10 54.72
CA ILE A 141 -23.82 -5.20 53.71
C ILE A 141 -23.09 -3.85 53.69
N GLU A 142 -22.87 -3.21 54.85
CA GLU A 142 -22.16 -1.93 54.93
C GLU A 142 -20.74 -2.04 54.36
N SER A 143 -19.99 -3.06 54.76
CA SER A 143 -18.63 -3.29 54.23
C SER A 143 -18.62 -3.59 52.73
N SER A 144 -19.61 -4.33 52.22
CA SER A 144 -19.73 -4.63 50.78
C SER A 144 -20.09 -3.38 49.98
N MET A 145 -20.90 -2.48 50.54
CA MET A 145 -21.22 -1.19 49.91
C MET A 145 -20.00 -0.28 49.79
N GLU A 146 -19.10 -0.26 50.78
CA GLU A 146 -17.84 0.50 50.68
C GLU A 146 -16.93 -0.03 49.56
N VAL A 147 -16.86 -1.36 49.42
CA VAL A 147 -16.11 -2.00 48.32
C VAL A 147 -16.72 -1.65 46.96
N VAL A 148 -18.04 -1.67 46.84
CA VAL A 148 -18.74 -1.27 45.60
C VAL A 148 -18.51 0.21 45.28
N GLU A 149 -18.53 1.10 46.26
CA GLU A 149 -18.26 2.54 46.07
C GLU A 149 -16.82 2.78 45.58
N GLN A 150 -15.84 2.12 46.22
CA GLN A 150 -14.45 2.21 45.82
C GLN A 150 -14.25 1.68 44.39
N GLU A 151 -14.84 0.53 44.07
CA GLU A 151 -14.72 -0.05 42.74
C GLU A 151 -15.46 0.77 41.67
N ALA A 152 -16.59 1.39 41.99
CA ALA A 152 -17.28 2.29 41.07
C ALA A 152 -16.44 3.52 40.72
N SER A 153 -15.64 4.01 41.68
CA SER A 153 -14.69 5.10 41.43
C SER A 153 -13.57 4.66 40.48
N HIS A 154 -13.05 3.44 40.63
CA HIS A 154 -12.07 2.86 39.69
C HIS A 154 -12.68 2.58 38.32
N TYR A 155 -13.88 2.00 38.28
CA TYR A 155 -14.64 1.75 37.06
C TYR A 155 -14.78 3.02 36.22
N ARG A 156 -15.10 4.17 36.84
CA ARG A 156 -15.23 5.44 36.13
C ARG A 156 -13.92 5.85 35.45
N ILE A 157 -12.80 5.73 36.15
CA ILE A 157 -11.48 6.06 35.59
C ILE A 157 -11.19 5.14 34.40
N ARG A 158 -11.39 3.82 34.57
CA ARG A 158 -11.19 2.84 33.50
C ARG A 158 -12.11 3.10 32.30
N LEU A 159 -13.37 3.46 32.54
CA LEU A 159 -14.35 3.75 31.49
C LEU A 159 -13.96 4.99 30.69
N GLU A 160 -13.60 6.09 31.36
CA GLU A 160 -13.20 7.33 30.70
C GLU A 160 -11.96 7.12 29.84
N GLU A 161 -10.93 6.44 30.39
CA GLU A 161 -9.73 6.07 29.64
C GLU A 161 -10.05 5.17 28.44
N THR A 162 -10.91 4.17 28.63
CA THR A 162 -11.35 3.25 27.56
C THR A 162 -12.08 4.01 26.45
N LYS A 163 -13.02 4.89 26.80
CA LYS A 163 -13.76 5.71 25.83
C LYS A 163 -12.84 6.66 25.06
N GLN A 164 -11.88 7.28 25.74
CA GLN A 164 -10.89 8.13 25.09
C GLN A 164 -10.03 7.34 24.09
N HIS A 165 -9.59 6.13 24.44
CA HIS A 165 -8.85 5.26 23.54
C HIS A 165 -9.72 4.77 22.37
N MET A 166 -10.96 4.35 22.61
CA MET A 166 -11.91 3.95 21.56
C MET A 166 -12.11 5.07 20.53
N GLN A 167 -12.33 6.30 21.01
CA GLN A 167 -12.50 7.47 20.15
C GLN A 167 -11.25 7.72 19.28
N THR A 168 -10.08 7.68 19.90
CA THR A 168 -8.79 7.84 19.20
C THR A 168 -8.63 6.85 18.05
N VAL A 169 -8.91 5.57 18.31
CA VAL A 169 -8.80 4.50 17.31
C VAL A 169 -9.81 4.69 16.16
N LEU A 170 -11.03 5.14 16.44
CA LEU A 170 -12.05 5.35 15.41
C LEU A 170 -11.78 6.57 14.53
N ASP A 171 -11.31 7.66 15.12
CA ASP A 171 -10.91 8.86 14.37
C ASP A 171 -9.77 8.52 13.39
N GLU A 172 -8.85 7.66 13.82
CA GLU A 172 -7.78 7.16 12.97
C GLU A 172 -8.27 6.22 11.86
N LEU A 173 -9.20 5.31 12.16
CA LEU A 173 -9.83 4.45 11.15
C LEU A 173 -10.59 5.24 10.09
N ASN A 174 -11.33 6.28 10.50
CA ASN A 174 -12.13 7.11 9.59
C ASN A 174 -11.27 8.02 8.70
N SER A 175 -10.13 8.51 9.19
CA SER A 175 -9.26 9.41 8.43
C SER A 175 -8.41 8.70 7.37
N ASN A 176 -7.98 7.46 7.62
CA ASN A 176 -7.09 6.71 6.74
C ASN A 176 -7.79 6.04 5.55
N LEU A 177 -9.10 5.75 5.63
CA LEU A 177 -9.87 5.10 4.55
C LEU A 177 -9.92 5.91 3.23
N ASN A 178 -9.66 7.21 3.28
CA ASN A 178 -9.78 8.11 2.12
C ASN A 178 -8.43 8.55 1.52
N THR A 179 -7.28 8.13 2.06
CA THR A 179 -5.97 8.76 1.76
C THR A 179 -5.03 7.96 0.87
N PHE A 180 -5.35 6.71 0.55
CA PHE A 180 -4.49 5.81 -0.22
C PHE A 180 -5.10 5.52 -1.60
N SER A 181 -4.68 6.28 -2.61
CA SER A 181 -4.92 5.95 -4.02
C SER A 181 -3.56 5.85 -4.69
N LEU A 182 -3.13 4.62 -4.98
CA LEU A 182 -1.91 4.32 -5.74
C LEU A 182 -2.18 4.38 -7.25
N SER A 183 -3.44 4.21 -7.66
CA SER A 183 -3.85 4.06 -9.06
C SER A 183 -3.41 5.24 -9.91
N SER A 184 -3.66 6.48 -9.48
CA SER A 184 -3.32 7.66 -10.28
C SER A 184 -1.82 7.84 -10.53
N LYS A 185 -0.96 7.37 -9.62
CA LYS A 185 0.50 7.42 -9.81
C LYS A 185 0.99 6.32 -10.73
N VAL A 186 0.41 5.14 -10.61
CA VAL A 186 0.71 4.00 -11.48
C VAL A 186 0.27 4.32 -12.92
N ASP A 187 -0.93 4.87 -13.11
CA ASP A 187 -1.43 5.30 -14.41
C ASP A 187 -0.50 6.35 -15.04
N SER A 188 -0.09 7.36 -14.27
CA SER A 188 0.87 8.37 -14.73
C SER A 188 2.22 7.79 -15.15
N LEU A 189 2.72 6.78 -14.44
CA LEU A 189 3.96 6.10 -14.81
C LEU A 189 3.78 5.33 -16.12
N TYR A 190 2.66 4.61 -16.30
CA TYR A 190 2.39 3.93 -17.57
C TYR A 190 2.36 4.90 -18.75
N GLU A 191 1.67 6.03 -18.60
CA GLU A 191 1.58 7.05 -19.64
C GLU A 191 2.96 7.63 -20.00
N GLU A 192 3.82 7.90 -19.01
CA GLU A 192 5.18 8.38 -19.23
C GLU A 192 6.04 7.37 -20.01
N ILE A 193 5.94 6.09 -19.67
CA ILE A 193 6.73 5.02 -20.28
C ILE A 193 6.24 4.71 -21.70
N GLU A 194 4.93 4.69 -21.92
CA GLU A 194 4.34 4.49 -23.24
C GLU A 194 4.73 5.64 -24.19
N LEU A 195 4.65 6.89 -23.71
CA LEU A 195 5.08 8.06 -24.47
C LEU A 195 6.56 7.99 -24.85
N MET A 196 7.40 7.57 -23.91
CA MET A 196 8.83 7.39 -24.13
C MET A 196 9.11 6.31 -25.20
N ASN A 197 8.49 5.14 -25.04
CA ASN A 197 8.61 4.03 -25.98
C ASN A 197 8.29 4.48 -27.41
N ARG A 198 7.12 5.13 -27.58
CA ARG A 198 6.72 5.67 -28.89
C ARG A 198 7.74 6.67 -29.46
N THR A 199 8.24 7.57 -28.62
CA THR A 199 9.20 8.61 -29.05
C THR A 199 10.51 8.00 -29.54
N ILE A 200 11.04 7.00 -28.82
CA ILE A 200 12.27 6.29 -29.20
C ILE A 200 12.06 5.51 -30.49
N CYS A 201 10.94 4.80 -30.63
CA CYS A 201 10.60 4.04 -31.83
C CYS A 201 10.51 4.95 -33.07
N GLU A 202 9.76 6.04 -32.98
CA GLU A 202 9.64 7.03 -34.07
C GLU A 202 10.99 7.65 -34.46
N SER A 203 11.82 7.97 -33.46
CA SER A 203 13.15 8.54 -33.67
C SER A 203 14.10 7.57 -34.39
N THR A 204 14.11 6.30 -33.96
CA THR A 204 14.94 5.23 -34.53
C THR A 204 14.54 4.93 -35.97
N MET A 205 13.24 4.72 -36.22
CA MET A 205 12.72 4.52 -37.58
C MET A 205 13.01 5.71 -38.49
N GLY A 206 12.89 6.93 -37.96
CA GLY A 206 13.26 8.14 -38.69
C GLY A 206 14.75 8.21 -39.02
N ALA A 207 15.64 7.76 -38.14
CA ALA A 207 17.08 7.71 -38.39
C ALA A 207 17.44 6.69 -39.47
N ILE A 208 16.87 5.49 -39.40
CA ILE A 208 17.03 4.44 -40.40
C ILE A 208 16.55 4.89 -41.79
N GLY A 209 15.38 5.53 -41.86
CA GLY A 209 14.88 6.08 -43.12
C GLY A 209 15.82 7.13 -43.73
N ARG A 210 16.41 8.01 -42.90
CA ARG A 210 17.39 9.02 -43.37
C ARG A 210 18.69 8.38 -43.83
N PHE A 211 19.16 7.35 -43.14
CA PHE A 211 20.36 6.61 -43.49
C PHE A 211 20.24 5.98 -44.88
N LEU A 212 19.15 5.24 -45.13
CA LEU A 212 18.90 4.58 -46.41
C LEU A 212 18.71 5.58 -47.56
N ALA A 213 17.92 6.64 -47.33
CA ALA A 213 17.66 7.66 -48.34
C ALA A 213 18.94 8.39 -48.79
N ARG A 214 19.91 8.55 -47.88
CA ARG A 214 21.21 9.17 -48.21
C ARG A 214 22.02 8.32 -49.18
N GLN A 215 22.07 7.00 -48.97
CA GLN A 215 22.84 6.12 -49.85
C GLN A 215 22.15 5.91 -51.20
N GLN A 216 20.81 5.85 -51.19
CA GLN A 216 20.01 5.72 -52.41
C GLN A 216 20.27 6.87 -53.40
N TYR A 217 20.51 8.09 -52.91
CA TYR A 217 20.84 9.23 -53.76
C TYR A 217 22.09 9.00 -54.63
N THR A 218 23.13 8.38 -54.07
CA THR A 218 24.36 8.06 -54.80
C THR A 218 24.14 6.88 -55.74
N ALA A 219 23.39 5.86 -55.31
CA ALA A 219 23.03 4.71 -56.16
C ALA A 219 22.20 5.13 -57.39
N ASP A 220 21.21 6.00 -57.22
CA ASP A 220 20.39 6.55 -58.31
C ASP A 220 21.24 7.31 -59.35
N SER A 221 22.39 7.86 -58.93
CA SER A 221 23.32 8.56 -59.81
C SER A 221 24.11 7.59 -60.71
N PHE A 222 24.39 6.36 -60.27
CA PHE A 222 24.97 5.31 -61.11
C PHE A 222 23.99 4.88 -62.21
N VAL A 223 22.72 4.64 -61.85
CA VAL A 223 21.66 4.25 -62.81
C VAL A 223 21.47 5.30 -63.91
N GLN A 224 21.58 6.59 -63.56
CA GLN A 224 21.45 7.67 -64.55
C GLN A 224 22.64 7.77 -65.51
N LEU A 225 23.86 7.40 -65.07
CA LEU A 225 25.05 7.39 -65.92
C LEU A 225 25.00 6.22 -66.91
N GLU A 226 24.65 5.03 -66.47
CA GLU A 226 24.63 3.84 -67.33
C GLU A 226 23.44 3.80 -68.31
N ALA A 227 22.34 4.51 -68.04
CA ALA A 227 21.27 4.73 -69.01
C ALA A 227 21.75 5.41 -70.33
N SER A 228 22.97 5.93 -70.35
CA SER A 228 23.61 6.51 -71.52
C SER A 228 24.61 5.59 -72.26
N ASN A 229 24.93 4.40 -71.70
CA ASN A 229 26.00 3.49 -72.15
C ASN A 229 25.57 2.00 -72.18
N SER A 230 26.51 1.06 -72.46
CA SER A 230 26.24 -0.37 -72.72
C SER A 230 26.92 -1.38 -71.78
N ASP A 231 27.70 -0.94 -70.78
CA ASP A 231 28.29 -1.83 -69.76
C ASP A 231 27.50 -1.65 -68.45
N THR A 232 26.83 -2.72 -67.98
CA THR A 232 25.86 -2.65 -66.86
C THR A 232 26.40 -3.16 -65.52
N ARG A 233 27.68 -3.55 -65.47
CA ARG A 233 28.21 -4.36 -64.37
C ARG A 233 28.43 -3.56 -63.09
N MET A 234 28.73 -2.26 -63.19
CA MET A 234 28.95 -1.42 -62.01
C MET A 234 27.60 -1.05 -61.36
N GLU A 235 26.59 -0.69 -62.15
CA GLU A 235 25.21 -0.52 -61.65
C GLU A 235 24.73 -1.79 -60.95
N GLU A 236 24.91 -2.97 -61.55
CA GLU A 236 24.50 -4.23 -60.94
C GLU A 236 25.16 -4.45 -59.57
N ASN A 237 26.47 -4.19 -59.44
CA ASN A 237 27.20 -4.33 -58.18
C ASN A 237 26.74 -3.32 -57.12
N VAL A 238 26.54 -2.05 -57.50
CA VAL A 238 26.06 -1.00 -56.58
C VAL A 238 24.62 -1.28 -56.14
N LEU A 239 23.75 -1.72 -57.05
CA LEU A 239 22.37 -2.09 -56.71
C LEU A 239 22.32 -3.31 -55.78
N ASN A 240 23.15 -4.33 -56.02
CA ASN A 240 23.26 -5.48 -55.11
C ASN A 240 23.73 -5.06 -53.72
N PHE A 241 24.74 -4.19 -53.64
CA PHE A 241 25.20 -3.61 -52.37
C PHE A 241 24.09 -2.82 -51.66
N MET A 242 23.29 -2.04 -52.39
CA MET A 242 22.16 -1.30 -51.82
C MET A 242 21.06 -2.23 -51.30
N ILE A 243 20.81 -3.36 -51.97
CA ILE A 243 19.88 -4.40 -51.49
C ILE A 243 20.40 -5.00 -50.18
N PHE A 244 21.69 -5.34 -50.11
CA PHE A 244 22.34 -5.82 -48.89
C PHE A 244 22.17 -4.80 -47.76
N LEU A 245 22.55 -3.53 -48.00
CA LEU A 245 22.45 -2.46 -47.01
C LEU A 245 21.03 -2.27 -46.49
N GLN A 246 20.04 -2.32 -47.40
CA GLN A 246 18.64 -2.22 -47.02
C GLN A 246 18.21 -3.39 -46.13
N ASN A 247 18.62 -4.62 -46.45
CA ASN A 247 18.30 -5.80 -45.65
C ASN A 247 18.91 -5.69 -44.24
N GLU A 248 20.20 -5.38 -44.13
CA GLU A 248 20.88 -5.30 -42.83
C GLU A 248 20.34 -4.15 -41.96
N THR A 249 20.02 -3.00 -42.58
CA THR A 249 19.44 -1.88 -41.83
C THR A 249 18.00 -2.19 -41.39
N GLN A 250 17.25 -2.95 -42.18
CA GLN A 250 15.91 -3.41 -41.81
C GLN A 250 15.97 -4.43 -40.66
N LEU A 251 16.92 -5.36 -40.68
CA LEU A 251 17.17 -6.29 -39.58
C LEU A 251 17.51 -5.54 -38.29
N LEU A 252 18.42 -4.55 -38.36
CA LEU A 252 18.71 -3.69 -37.21
C LEU A 252 17.46 -2.97 -36.69
N ALA A 253 16.59 -2.47 -37.58
CA ALA A 253 15.35 -1.81 -37.19
C ALA A 253 14.43 -2.75 -36.38
N GLU A 254 14.26 -3.97 -36.88
CA GLU A 254 13.46 -5.01 -36.24
C GLU A 254 14.05 -5.39 -34.88
N ASP A 255 15.34 -5.66 -34.82
CA ASP A 255 16.05 -6.02 -33.59
C ASP A 255 15.97 -4.92 -32.52
N LEU A 256 16.20 -3.66 -32.90
CA LEU A 256 16.08 -2.52 -31.98
C LEU A 256 14.64 -2.33 -31.48
N GLY A 257 13.66 -2.56 -32.35
CA GLY A 257 12.24 -2.55 -32.00
C GLY A 257 11.90 -3.64 -30.99
N GLU A 258 12.35 -4.87 -31.23
CA GLU A 258 12.14 -6.01 -30.31
C GLU A 258 12.78 -5.77 -28.94
N GLN A 259 14.00 -5.21 -28.88
CA GLN A 259 14.64 -4.88 -27.60
C GLN A 259 13.85 -3.83 -26.82
N LEU A 260 13.36 -2.80 -27.51
CA LEU A 260 12.60 -1.73 -26.89
C LEU A 260 11.23 -2.23 -26.38
N ASP A 261 10.54 -3.06 -27.16
CA ASP A 261 9.26 -3.68 -26.77
C ASP A 261 9.45 -4.67 -25.61
N SER A 262 10.51 -5.47 -25.62
CA SER A 262 10.85 -6.36 -24.51
C SER A 262 11.06 -5.56 -23.22
N TRP A 263 11.89 -4.52 -23.28
CA TRP A 263 12.15 -3.64 -22.13
C TRP A 263 10.86 -2.97 -21.63
N PHE A 264 10.00 -2.48 -22.54
CA PHE A 264 8.71 -1.87 -22.20
C PHE A 264 7.81 -2.86 -21.46
N ASN A 265 7.64 -4.05 -22.02
CA ASN A 265 6.77 -5.09 -21.46
C ASN A 265 7.26 -5.57 -20.08
N GLN A 266 8.57 -5.75 -19.91
CA GLN A 266 9.15 -6.11 -18.62
C GLN A 266 8.97 -5.00 -17.59
N THR A 267 9.23 -3.74 -17.95
CA THR A 267 9.05 -2.59 -17.07
C THR A 267 7.57 -2.44 -16.65
N ALA A 268 6.65 -2.57 -17.60
CA ALA A 268 5.21 -2.56 -17.36
C ALA A 268 4.77 -3.70 -16.42
N ALA A 269 5.24 -4.92 -16.65
CA ALA A 269 4.95 -6.05 -15.78
C ALA A 269 5.47 -5.82 -14.34
N MET A 270 6.66 -5.24 -14.21
CA MET A 270 7.23 -4.92 -12.90
C MET A 270 6.42 -3.85 -12.15
N ILE A 271 5.95 -2.81 -12.85
CA ILE A 271 5.05 -1.80 -12.28
C ILE A 271 3.73 -2.43 -11.82
N SER A 272 3.15 -3.33 -12.63
CA SER A 272 1.94 -4.08 -12.27
C SER A 272 2.14 -4.87 -10.98
N VAL A 273 3.22 -5.64 -10.88
CA VAL A 273 3.53 -6.43 -9.67
C VAL A 273 3.71 -5.53 -8.45
N VAL A 274 4.46 -4.43 -8.57
CA VAL A 274 4.62 -3.47 -7.48
C VAL A 274 3.27 -2.88 -7.06
N ALA A 275 2.42 -2.51 -8.01
CA ALA A 275 1.11 -1.94 -7.72
C ALA A 275 0.18 -2.96 -7.02
N GLU A 276 0.17 -4.21 -7.50
CA GLU A 276 -0.63 -5.30 -6.94
C GLU A 276 -0.20 -5.66 -5.52
N GLU A 277 1.11 -5.74 -5.26
CA GLU A 277 1.63 -6.02 -3.92
C GLU A 277 1.43 -4.82 -2.97
N ALA A 278 1.63 -3.59 -3.48
CA ALA A 278 1.50 -2.36 -2.72
C ALA A 278 0.08 -2.06 -2.26
N GLN A 279 -0.95 -2.52 -2.98
CA GLN A 279 -2.34 -2.19 -2.67
C GLN A 279 -2.81 -2.77 -1.32
N TYR A 280 -2.23 -3.91 -0.90
CA TYR A 280 -2.62 -4.62 0.32
C TYR A 280 -1.88 -4.13 1.56
N ILE A 281 -0.68 -3.54 1.39
CA ILE A 281 0.19 -3.21 2.53
C ILE A 281 -0.42 -2.17 3.49
N PRO A 282 -1.10 -1.10 3.03
CA PRO A 282 -1.78 -0.17 3.93
C PRO A 282 -2.90 -0.86 4.74
N TYR A 283 -3.63 -1.78 4.10
CA TYR A 283 -4.67 -2.56 4.77
C TYR A 283 -4.06 -3.48 5.84
N ASP A 284 -3.04 -4.26 5.48
CA ASP A 284 -2.36 -5.18 6.43
C ASP A 284 -1.73 -4.46 7.62
N LEU A 285 -1.18 -3.26 7.39
CA LEU A 285 -0.65 -2.40 8.46
C LEU A 285 -1.72 -1.94 9.46
N MET A 286 -2.92 -1.66 8.97
CA MET A 286 -4.02 -1.20 9.81
C MET A 286 -4.69 -2.37 10.52
N GLU A 287 -4.85 -3.49 9.83
CA GLU A 287 -5.62 -4.64 10.27
C GLU A 287 -4.84 -5.52 11.24
N SER A 288 -3.53 -5.70 11.05
CA SER A 288 -2.72 -6.58 11.92
C SER A 288 -2.69 -6.14 13.40
N PRO A 289 -2.53 -4.85 13.75
CA PRO A 289 -2.67 -4.40 15.14
C PRO A 289 -4.09 -4.61 15.69
N ILE A 290 -5.12 -4.39 14.87
CA ILE A 290 -6.51 -4.58 15.28
C ILE A 290 -6.79 -6.06 15.56
N ASP A 291 -6.35 -6.94 14.68
CA ASP A 291 -6.48 -8.39 14.85
C ASP A 291 -5.75 -8.89 16.10
N SER A 292 -4.56 -8.34 16.40
CA SER A 292 -3.81 -8.66 17.62
C SER A 292 -4.62 -8.28 18.87
N PHE A 293 -5.26 -7.10 18.88
CA PHE A 293 -6.14 -6.68 19.97
C PHE A 293 -7.37 -7.59 20.09
N LEU A 294 -8.04 -7.90 18.98
CA LEU A 294 -9.22 -8.77 18.95
C LEU A 294 -8.90 -10.20 19.43
N ARG A 295 -7.67 -10.68 19.22
CA ARG A 295 -7.17 -11.97 19.71
C ARG A 295 -6.65 -11.94 21.14
N LYS A 296 -6.73 -10.79 21.83
CA LYS A 296 -6.25 -10.59 23.21
C LYS A 296 -4.72 -10.71 23.32
N GLU A 297 -4.01 -10.43 22.23
CA GLU A 297 -2.55 -10.41 22.16
C GLU A 297 -1.97 -9.01 22.47
N SER A 298 -2.84 -8.00 22.66
CA SER A 298 -2.50 -6.61 22.97
C SER A 298 -3.66 -5.90 23.69
N SER A 299 -3.43 -4.69 24.20
CA SER A 299 -4.44 -3.86 24.88
C SER A 299 -4.95 -2.71 24.01
N LEU A 300 -6.16 -2.22 24.32
CA LEU A 300 -6.75 -1.05 23.65
C LEU A 300 -5.87 0.20 23.82
N LYS A 301 -5.23 0.35 24.99
CA LYS A 301 -4.28 1.43 25.25
C LYS A 301 -3.10 1.39 24.26
N CYS A 302 -2.52 0.21 24.04
CA CYS A 302 -1.45 0.04 23.06
C CYS A 302 -1.95 0.31 21.64
N LEU A 303 -3.20 -0.05 21.30
CA LEU A 303 -3.80 0.26 20.01
C LEU A 303 -4.02 1.78 19.82
N ALA A 304 -4.43 2.50 20.85
CA ALA A 304 -4.66 3.95 20.80
C ALA A 304 -3.36 4.79 20.88
N GLU A 305 -2.37 4.37 21.66
CA GLU A 305 -1.04 5.00 21.70
C GLU A 305 -0.28 4.81 20.39
N PHE A 306 -0.65 3.78 19.63
CA PHE A 306 -0.05 3.49 18.36
C PHE A 306 -0.76 4.24 17.24
N SER A 307 -0.30 5.46 16.98
CA SER A 307 -0.73 6.20 15.79
C SER A 307 -0.24 5.49 14.53
N ASN A 308 -1.16 4.82 13.85
CA ASN A 308 -0.99 4.29 12.51
C ASN A 308 -0.77 5.41 11.48
N GLN A 309 -1.23 6.63 11.71
CA GLN A 309 -1.15 7.74 10.75
C GLN A 309 0.28 8.01 10.29
N LYS A 310 1.25 8.06 11.22
CA LYS A 310 2.67 8.26 10.88
C LYS A 310 3.30 7.03 10.21
N ALA A 311 2.82 5.84 10.52
CA ALA A 311 3.28 4.60 9.88
C ALA A 311 2.74 4.48 8.44
N VAL A 312 1.46 4.77 8.24
CA VAL A 312 0.77 4.85 6.94
C VAL A 312 1.38 5.96 6.09
N GLU A 313 1.71 7.13 6.66
CA GLU A 313 2.40 8.20 5.93
C GLU A 313 3.82 7.80 5.51
N LYS A 314 4.59 7.16 6.40
CA LYS A 314 5.91 6.62 6.06
C LYS A 314 5.83 5.52 5.01
N MET A 315 4.80 4.68 5.06
CA MET A 315 4.53 3.69 4.03
C MET A 315 4.24 4.36 2.70
N LYS A 316 3.38 5.38 2.68
CA LYS A 316 3.09 6.17 1.48
C LYS A 316 4.36 6.76 0.88
N GLN A 317 5.21 7.37 1.71
CA GLN A 317 6.51 7.89 1.28
C GLN A 317 7.44 6.77 0.77
N GLY A 318 7.42 5.59 1.40
CA GLY A 318 8.17 4.42 0.97
C GLY A 318 7.70 3.91 -0.40
N LEU A 319 6.40 3.75 -0.60
CA LEU A 319 5.78 3.37 -1.87
C LEU A 319 6.06 4.40 -2.96
N ASP A 320 5.93 5.69 -2.65
CA ASP A 320 6.31 6.77 -3.57
C ASP A 320 7.78 6.67 -3.98
N SER A 321 8.66 6.31 -3.04
CA SER A 321 10.09 6.13 -3.31
C SER A 321 10.37 4.88 -4.16
N ILE A 322 9.56 3.82 -4.03
CA ILE A 322 9.64 2.64 -4.91
C ILE A 322 9.18 3.02 -6.32
N LEU A 323 8.06 3.74 -6.44
CA LEU A 323 7.54 4.19 -7.74
C LEU A 323 8.53 5.11 -8.47
N GLN A 324 9.30 5.93 -7.75
CA GLN A 324 10.38 6.73 -8.32
C GLN A 324 11.52 5.91 -8.95
N CYS A 325 11.68 4.62 -8.59
CA CYS A 325 12.67 3.75 -9.24
C CYS A 325 12.34 3.52 -10.73
N PHE A 326 11.07 3.65 -11.12
CA PHE A 326 10.63 3.59 -12.51
C PHE A 326 10.70 4.95 -13.21
N SER A 327 11.30 5.98 -12.61
CA SER A 327 11.51 7.24 -13.30
C SER A 327 12.63 7.09 -14.32
N ILE A 328 12.27 7.19 -15.61
CA ILE A 328 13.10 6.78 -16.74
C ILE A 328 13.85 7.95 -17.39
N THR A 329 13.60 9.18 -16.92
CA THR A 329 14.11 10.39 -17.55
C THR A 329 15.64 10.36 -17.70
N GLY A 330 16.11 10.51 -18.95
CA GLY A 330 17.50 10.67 -19.34
C GLY A 330 18.36 9.40 -19.46
N ASN A 331 18.03 8.29 -18.79
CA ASN A 331 18.88 7.08 -18.84
C ASN A 331 18.52 6.11 -19.97
N THR A 332 17.25 6.08 -20.41
CA THR A 332 16.78 5.14 -21.46
C THR A 332 16.86 5.73 -22.86
N GLU A 333 16.77 7.05 -23.01
CA GLU A 333 16.91 7.69 -24.33
C GLU A 333 18.35 7.68 -24.85
N LEU A 334 19.33 7.79 -23.94
CA LEU A 334 20.73 7.98 -24.28
C LEU A 334 21.31 6.88 -25.19
N PRO A 335 21.07 5.58 -24.96
CA PRO A 335 21.57 4.52 -25.84
C PRO A 335 21.03 4.62 -27.26
N PHE A 336 19.75 4.98 -27.42
CA PHE A 336 19.14 5.16 -28.74
C PHE A 336 19.62 6.44 -29.44
N LEU A 337 19.90 7.50 -28.68
CA LEU A 337 20.58 8.68 -29.21
C LEU A 337 21.99 8.34 -29.71
N MET A 338 22.73 7.49 -28.98
CA MET A 338 24.05 7.02 -29.39
C MET A 338 23.97 6.12 -30.63
N ALA A 339 23.02 5.19 -30.68
CA ALA A 339 22.74 4.36 -31.86
C ALA A 339 22.45 5.22 -33.10
N ASN A 340 21.60 6.24 -32.96
CA ASN A 340 21.29 7.18 -34.04
C ASN A 340 22.54 7.96 -34.52
N ASN A 341 23.45 8.33 -33.62
CA ASN A 341 24.69 9.00 -33.99
C ASN A 341 25.63 8.04 -34.73
N LEU A 342 25.82 6.82 -34.23
CA LEU A 342 26.65 5.80 -34.87
C LEU A 342 26.12 5.42 -36.26
N LEU A 343 24.79 5.35 -36.43
CA LEU A 343 24.16 5.12 -37.71
C LEU A 343 24.43 6.27 -38.69
N ASN A 344 24.37 7.52 -38.22
CA ASN A 344 24.71 8.68 -39.06
C ASN A 344 26.18 8.69 -39.47
N GLU A 345 27.10 8.41 -38.54
CA GLU A 345 28.54 8.35 -38.81
C GLU A 345 28.87 7.25 -39.82
N THR A 346 28.31 6.05 -39.62
CA THR A 346 28.42 4.92 -40.56
C THR A 346 27.87 5.30 -41.93
N GLY A 347 26.75 6.02 -41.97
CA GLY A 347 26.15 6.51 -43.22
C GLY A 347 27.02 7.53 -43.95
N ASP A 348 27.74 8.39 -43.24
CA ASP A 348 28.67 9.34 -43.86
C ASP A 348 29.88 8.64 -44.49
N ASP A 349 30.40 7.59 -43.83
CA ASP A 349 31.49 6.78 -44.36
C ASP A 349 31.07 6.04 -45.63
N ILE A 350 29.90 5.38 -45.61
CA ILE A 350 29.36 4.66 -46.78
C ILE A 350 29.13 5.63 -47.94
N TYR A 351 28.51 6.78 -47.68
CA TYR A 351 28.22 7.78 -48.70
C TYR A 351 29.48 8.24 -49.41
N ARG A 352 30.54 8.57 -48.65
CA ARG A 352 31.81 9.03 -49.21
C ARG A 352 32.47 7.96 -50.08
N ILE A 353 32.46 6.70 -49.65
CA ILE A 353 33.05 5.62 -50.44
C ILE A 353 32.25 5.40 -51.73
N LEU A 354 30.92 5.42 -51.67
CA LEU A 354 30.07 5.35 -52.88
C LEU A 354 30.31 6.53 -53.83
N GLU A 355 30.51 7.74 -53.30
CA GLU A 355 30.83 8.94 -54.07
C GLU A 355 32.22 8.85 -54.73
N ASP A 356 33.22 8.31 -54.03
CA ASP A 356 34.55 8.06 -54.59
C ASP A 356 34.51 7.00 -55.71
N ILE A 357 33.73 5.91 -55.54
CA ILE A 357 33.51 4.90 -56.59
C ILE A 357 32.83 5.57 -57.80
N LEU A 358 31.82 6.40 -57.57
CA LEU A 358 31.10 7.12 -58.63
C LEU A 358 32.04 8.05 -59.41
N HIS A 359 32.90 8.78 -58.73
CA HIS A 359 33.90 9.64 -59.35
C HIS A 359 34.98 8.86 -60.11
N CYS A 360 35.43 7.71 -59.59
CA CYS A 360 36.33 6.82 -60.31
C CYS A 360 35.70 6.40 -61.63
N TYR A 361 34.46 5.90 -61.58
CA TYR A 361 33.69 5.46 -62.74
C TYR A 361 33.52 6.56 -63.79
N GLN A 362 33.08 7.76 -63.38
CA GLN A 362 32.96 8.93 -64.26
C GLN A 362 34.30 9.36 -64.91
N SER A 363 35.41 9.18 -64.20
CA SER A 363 36.74 9.58 -64.70
C SER A 363 37.27 8.64 -65.79
N THR A 364 36.94 7.35 -65.70
CA THR A 364 37.26 6.33 -66.69
C THR A 364 36.37 6.38 -67.93
N GLU A 365 35.24 7.09 -67.88
CA GLU A 365 34.29 7.25 -69.00
C GLU A 365 34.50 8.50 -69.87
N ARG A 366 35.54 9.33 -69.64
CA ARG A 366 35.77 10.53 -70.48
C ARG A 366 36.21 10.18 -71.91
N ASP A 367 35.66 10.90 -72.90
CA ASP A 367 36.11 10.86 -74.30
C ASP A 367 37.64 11.04 -74.39
N GLY A 368 38.36 9.97 -74.77
CA GLY A 368 39.82 9.93 -74.87
C GLY A 368 40.54 9.06 -73.83
N TYR A 369 39.82 8.36 -72.95
CA TYR A 369 40.42 7.31 -72.11
C TYR A 369 40.64 6.03 -72.93
N ASP A 370 41.91 5.75 -73.28
CA ASP A 370 42.32 4.49 -73.88
C ASP A 370 43.04 3.65 -72.82
N ALA A 371 42.43 2.52 -72.43
CA ALA A 371 42.97 1.64 -71.39
C ALA A 371 44.36 1.10 -71.76
N ASP A 372 44.69 1.05 -73.06
CA ASP A 372 45.99 0.63 -73.57
C ASP A 372 47.10 1.72 -73.41
N ASP A 373 46.73 3.01 -73.32
CA ASP A 373 47.68 4.13 -73.19
C ASP A 373 48.10 4.43 -71.74
N TYR A 374 47.30 4.00 -70.76
CA TYR A 374 47.46 4.34 -69.34
C TYR A 374 47.83 3.14 -68.45
N GLY A 375 48.54 2.15 -69.00
CA GLY A 375 48.89 0.88 -68.36
C GLY A 375 48.97 0.86 -66.82
N GLU A 376 48.38 -0.18 -66.23
CA GLU A 376 48.35 -0.49 -64.79
C GLU A 376 47.59 0.50 -63.87
N ILE A 377 46.72 1.38 -64.39
CA ILE A 377 45.64 1.90 -63.53
C ILE A 377 44.62 0.76 -63.38
N ALA A 378 44.60 0.10 -62.22
CA ALA A 378 43.63 -0.93 -61.89
C ALA A 378 42.23 -0.46 -62.32
N ASN A 379 41.54 -1.26 -63.14
CA ASN A 379 40.21 -0.93 -63.64
C ASN A 379 39.34 -0.52 -62.44
N CYS A 380 38.78 0.70 -62.45
CA CYS A 380 37.92 1.21 -61.37
C CYS A 380 36.88 0.14 -60.96
N PHE A 381 36.42 -0.66 -61.92
CA PHE A 381 35.57 -1.83 -61.68
C PHE A 381 36.14 -2.88 -60.70
N GLU A 382 37.34 -3.42 -60.94
CA GLU A 382 37.92 -4.49 -60.10
C GLU A 382 38.22 -3.98 -58.68
N MET A 383 38.71 -2.73 -58.57
CA MET A 383 38.98 -2.11 -57.29
C MET A 383 37.69 -1.82 -56.51
N SER A 384 36.63 -1.37 -57.19
CA SER A 384 35.34 -1.04 -56.54
C SER A 384 34.62 -2.28 -56.04
N ASN A 385 34.70 -3.41 -56.76
CA ASN A 385 34.08 -4.65 -56.29
C ASN A 385 34.69 -5.12 -54.95
N SER A 386 36.01 -5.16 -54.83
CA SER A 386 36.68 -5.51 -53.57
C SER A 386 36.43 -4.48 -52.45
N ILE A 387 36.22 -3.21 -52.80
CA ILE A 387 35.85 -2.18 -51.81
C ILE A 387 34.42 -2.42 -51.31
N LEU A 388 33.45 -2.67 -52.20
CA LEU A 388 32.06 -2.95 -51.83
C LEU A 388 31.96 -4.22 -50.96
N GLU A 389 32.66 -5.30 -51.32
CA GLU A 389 32.74 -6.51 -50.49
C GLU A 389 33.32 -6.20 -49.08
N ALA A 390 34.38 -5.41 -48.99
CA ALA A 390 34.94 -5.01 -47.70
C ALA A 390 34.01 -4.06 -46.91
N MET A 391 33.16 -3.29 -47.59
CA MET A 391 32.14 -2.46 -46.96
C MET A 391 31.00 -3.30 -46.38
N GLU A 392 30.64 -4.43 -46.99
CA GLU A 392 29.64 -5.35 -46.43
C GLU A 392 30.08 -5.84 -45.05
N ASP A 393 31.32 -6.34 -44.91
CA ASP A 393 31.90 -6.74 -43.62
C ASP A 393 31.96 -5.58 -42.60
N TYR A 394 32.25 -4.36 -43.08
CA TYR A 394 32.25 -3.17 -42.22
C TYR A 394 30.86 -2.83 -41.71
N ILE A 395 29.84 -2.87 -42.58
CA ILE A 395 28.45 -2.57 -42.25
C ILE A 395 27.94 -3.58 -41.22
N ASP A 396 28.11 -4.87 -41.48
CA ASP A 396 27.69 -5.95 -40.59
C ASP A 396 28.25 -5.72 -39.17
N SER A 397 29.58 -5.52 -39.07
CA SER A 397 30.23 -5.25 -37.79
C SER A 397 29.73 -3.98 -37.09
N ARG A 398 29.34 -2.93 -37.83
CA ARG A 398 28.87 -1.66 -37.24
C ARG A 398 27.43 -1.73 -36.77
N LEU A 399 26.56 -2.42 -37.52
CA LEU A 399 25.17 -2.60 -37.13
C LEU A 399 25.08 -3.52 -35.91
N ASP A 400 25.90 -4.57 -35.85
CA ASP A 400 26.07 -5.42 -34.66
C ASP A 400 26.53 -4.61 -33.44
N GLU A 401 27.50 -3.72 -33.61
CA GLU A 401 27.97 -2.84 -32.53
C GLU A 401 26.83 -1.96 -32.02
N ILE A 402 26.04 -1.35 -32.91
CA ILE A 402 24.89 -0.52 -32.55
C ILE A 402 23.88 -1.32 -31.73
N PHE A 403 23.50 -2.51 -32.20
CA PHE A 403 22.57 -3.39 -31.51
C PHE A 403 23.08 -3.75 -30.10
N TYR A 404 24.34 -4.19 -30.00
CA TYR A 404 24.93 -4.61 -28.72
C TYR A 404 24.95 -3.47 -27.68
N HIS A 405 25.27 -2.24 -28.09
CA HIS A 405 25.26 -1.10 -27.18
C HIS A 405 23.85 -0.81 -26.63
N VAL A 406 22.82 -0.90 -27.47
CA VAL A 406 21.43 -0.70 -27.04
C VAL A 406 21.00 -1.83 -26.09
N GLN A 407 21.24 -3.08 -26.47
CA GLN A 407 20.90 -4.25 -25.67
C GLN A 407 21.56 -4.18 -24.27
N LEU A 408 22.86 -3.91 -24.22
CA LEU A 408 23.60 -3.82 -22.96
C LEU A 408 23.05 -2.70 -22.07
N ALA A 409 22.71 -1.55 -22.65
CA ALA A 409 22.20 -0.43 -21.89
C ALA A 409 20.77 -0.66 -21.38
N MET A 410 19.90 -1.31 -22.16
CA MET A 410 18.56 -1.73 -21.71
C MET A 410 18.68 -2.72 -20.55
N HIS A 411 19.56 -3.71 -20.67
CA HIS A 411 19.80 -4.67 -19.59
C HIS A 411 20.34 -4.02 -18.31
N LEU A 412 21.27 -3.06 -18.44
CA LEU A 412 21.76 -2.30 -17.30
C LEU A 412 20.66 -1.45 -16.64
N ASN A 413 19.75 -0.92 -17.45
CA ASN A 413 18.59 -0.16 -16.98
C ASN A 413 17.63 -1.04 -16.17
N GLU A 414 17.31 -2.23 -16.67
CA GLU A 414 16.51 -3.26 -15.97
C GLU A 414 17.14 -3.59 -14.61
N ILE A 415 18.43 -3.96 -14.58
CA ILE A 415 19.15 -4.28 -13.34
C ILE A 415 19.09 -3.11 -12.35
N LYS A 416 19.24 -1.87 -12.83
CA LYS A 416 19.17 -0.67 -11.99
C LYS A 416 17.78 -0.49 -11.39
N MET A 417 16.71 -0.67 -12.18
CA MET A 417 15.33 -0.61 -11.70
C MET A 417 15.05 -1.70 -10.66
N GLU A 418 15.37 -2.96 -10.98
CA GLU A 418 15.22 -4.10 -10.07
C GLU A 418 15.95 -3.87 -8.75
N THR A 419 17.21 -3.45 -8.83
CA THR A 419 18.03 -3.18 -7.65
C THR A 419 17.43 -2.05 -6.82
N CYS A 420 16.97 -0.97 -7.44
CA CYS A 420 16.34 0.15 -6.76
C CYS A 420 15.05 -0.30 -6.05
N VAL A 421 14.15 -0.99 -6.76
CA VAL A 421 12.89 -1.49 -6.20
C VAL A 421 13.17 -2.43 -5.03
N TYR A 422 14.12 -3.35 -5.17
CA TYR A 422 14.51 -4.27 -4.10
C TYR A 422 14.99 -3.53 -2.84
N TYR A 423 15.92 -2.59 -2.96
CA TYR A 423 16.43 -1.86 -1.80
C TYR A 423 15.37 -0.97 -1.16
N ARG A 424 14.57 -0.25 -1.96
CA ARG A 424 13.47 0.60 -1.46
C ARG A 424 12.37 -0.21 -0.78
N SER A 425 12.00 -1.35 -1.35
CA SER A 425 11.05 -2.27 -0.74
C SER A 425 11.57 -2.77 0.61
N ARG A 426 12.85 -3.13 0.70
CA ARG A 426 13.47 -3.55 1.96
C ARG A 426 13.50 -2.44 3.00
N GLU A 427 13.82 -1.21 2.62
CA GLU A 427 13.76 -0.04 3.51
C GLU A 427 12.34 0.16 4.08
N MET A 428 11.33 0.06 3.21
CA MET A 428 9.93 0.15 3.60
C MET A 428 9.53 -0.99 4.55
N MET A 429 9.88 -2.24 4.23
CA MET A 429 9.60 -3.40 5.10
C MET A 429 10.25 -3.27 6.48
N LEU A 430 11.49 -2.77 6.57
CA LEU A 430 12.16 -2.53 7.85
C LEU A 430 11.47 -1.41 8.65
N ALA A 431 11.02 -0.35 7.99
CA ALA A 431 10.27 0.72 8.64
C ALA A 431 8.94 0.22 9.22
N VAL A 432 8.22 -0.62 8.46
CA VAL A 432 6.99 -1.31 8.87
C VAL A 432 7.25 -2.29 10.01
N SER A 433 8.31 -3.10 9.92
CA SER A 433 8.68 -4.06 10.96
C SER A 433 9.00 -3.37 12.30
N LEU A 434 9.69 -2.23 12.27
CA LEU A 434 9.97 -1.44 13.48
C LEU A 434 8.68 -0.95 14.16
N VAL A 435 7.71 -0.53 13.35
CA VAL A 435 6.37 -0.11 13.77
C VAL A 435 5.67 -1.30 14.45
N ASN A 436 5.53 -2.45 13.78
CA ASN A 436 4.93 -3.66 14.34
C ASN A 436 5.65 -4.17 15.61
N HIS A 437 6.99 -4.09 15.66
CA HIS A 437 7.76 -4.50 16.84
C HIS A 437 7.52 -3.60 18.05
N ARG A 438 7.38 -2.28 17.84
CA ARG A 438 7.03 -1.35 18.93
C ARG A 438 5.65 -1.65 19.49
N TYR A 439 4.69 -1.96 18.63
CA TYR A 439 3.36 -2.37 19.04
C TYR A 439 3.40 -3.62 19.94
N ARG A 440 4.07 -4.69 19.48
CA ARG A 440 4.24 -5.93 20.27
C ARG A 440 4.95 -5.71 21.60
N LYS A 441 5.90 -4.78 21.68
CA LYS A 441 6.61 -4.43 22.93
C LYS A 441 5.75 -3.67 23.94
N CYS A 442 4.74 -2.91 23.49
CA CYS A 442 3.82 -2.22 24.40
C CYS A 442 3.09 -3.23 25.30
N HIS A 443 2.69 -4.37 24.74
CA HIS A 443 2.09 -5.46 25.50
C HIS A 443 3.08 -6.11 26.49
N MET A 444 4.33 -6.39 26.09
CA MET A 444 5.32 -7.01 26.99
C MET A 444 5.70 -6.14 28.21
N LYS A 445 5.51 -4.82 28.14
CA LYS A 445 5.70 -3.93 29.30
C LYS A 445 4.49 -3.88 30.24
N GLY A 446 3.34 -4.37 29.79
CA GLY A 446 2.14 -4.55 30.58
C GLY A 446 1.95 -6.02 30.90
N GLU A 447 2.96 -6.70 31.47
CA GLU A 447 2.69 -7.93 32.22
C GLU A 447 1.59 -7.61 33.22
N ILE A 448 0.39 -8.09 32.90
CA ILE A 448 -0.74 -8.15 33.79
C ILE A 448 -0.25 -8.94 34.99
N GLU A 449 -0.07 -8.27 36.11
CA GLU A 449 -0.01 -8.92 37.42
C GLU A 449 -1.33 -9.70 37.56
N LEU A 450 -1.25 -11.00 37.26
CA LEU A 450 -2.33 -11.97 37.40
C LEU A 450 -2.77 -12.10 38.86
#